data_AF-A0A387HF31-F1
#
_entry.id   AF-A0A387HF31-F1
#
_cell.length_a   1.000
_cell.length_b   1.000
_cell.length_c   1.000
_cell.angle_alpha   90.00
_cell.angle_beta   90.00
_cell.angle_gamma   90.00
#
_symmetry.space_group_name_H-M   'P 1'
#
loop_
_entity.id
_entity.type
_entity.pdbx_description
1 polymer ?
#
loop_
_entity_poly.entity_id
_entity_poly.type
_entity_poly.pdbx_seq_one_letter_code
_entity_poly.pdbx_strand_id
1 'polypeptide(L)' 'MAAPLRYPRPPVELAGAVEAYLYDCTPGKGCGACAALVRELAEARAAKQWSAAYDAAAKVRNHPHGTRGFNPLHSQGD' A
#
# COMPACT_ATOMS: atom_id res chain seq x y z
N MET A 1 -25.77 9.09 -29.42
CA MET A 1 -25.46 8.80 -28.00
C MET A 1 -25.28 7.31 -27.87
N ALA A 2 -24.16 6.82 -27.32
CA ALA A 2 -23.92 5.39 -27.16
C ALA A 2 -24.58 4.87 -25.87
N ALA A 3 -25.15 3.66 -25.93
CA ALA A 3 -25.73 3.03 -24.76
C ALA A 3 -24.63 2.68 -23.73
N PRO A 4 -24.90 2.83 -22.41
CA PRO A 4 -23.93 2.52 -21.38
C PRO A 4 -23.60 1.02 -21.37
N LEU A 5 -22.31 0.71 -21.20
CA LEU A 5 -21.83 -0.66 -21.07
C LEU A 5 -22.43 -1.31 -19.82
N ARG A 6 -23.06 -2.47 -19.99
CA ARG A 6 -23.49 -3.34 -18.89
C ARG A 6 -22.54 -4.52 -18.78
N TYR A 7 -21.99 -4.73 -17.59
CA TYR A 7 -21.13 -5.87 -17.33
C TYR A 7 -21.99 -7.14 -17.27
N PRO A 8 -21.68 -8.20 -18.04
CA PRO A 8 -22.53 -9.39 -18.14
C PRO A 8 -22.40 -10.34 -16.94
N ARG A 9 -21.48 -10.06 -16.01
CA ARG A 9 -21.20 -10.91 -14.84
C ARG A 9 -21.67 -10.23 -13.57
N PRO A 10 -22.16 -11.00 -12.58
CA PRO A 10 -22.48 -10.45 -11.26
C PRO A 10 -21.20 -9.89 -10.60
N PRO A 11 -21.34 -8.90 -9.71
CA PRO A 11 -20.23 -8.41 -8.88
C PRO A 11 -19.57 -9.56 -8.11
N VAL A 12 -18.25 -9.49 -7.97
CA VAL A 12 -17.48 -10.41 -7.12
C VAL A 12 -17.17 -9.70 -5.82
N GLU A 13 -17.54 -10.32 -4.70
CA GLU A 13 -17.22 -9.82 -3.36
C GLU A 13 -15.75 -10.10 -3.03
N LEU A 14 -15.01 -9.05 -2.68
CA LEU A 14 -13.60 -9.11 -2.29
C LEU A 14 -13.46 -9.12 -0.76
N ALA A 15 -14.15 -10.06 -0.11
CA ALA A 15 -14.31 -10.08 1.35
C ALA A 15 -12.95 -10.02 2.08
N GLY A 16 -12.65 -8.88 2.69
CA GLY A 16 -11.43 -8.65 3.46
C GLY A 16 -10.15 -8.49 2.64
N ALA A 17 -10.19 -8.69 1.31
CA ALA A 17 -9.01 -8.62 0.46
C ALA A 17 -8.48 -7.18 0.37
N VAL A 18 -9.39 -6.20 0.40
CA VAL A 18 -9.03 -4.78 0.40
C VAL A 18 -8.34 -4.42 1.71
N GLU A 19 -8.89 -4.83 2.85
CA GLU A 19 -8.33 -4.57 4.18
C GLU A 19 -6.99 -5.27 4.38
N ALA A 20 -6.84 -6.51 3.90
CA ALA A 20 -5.58 -7.22 3.91
C ALA A 20 -4.53 -6.47 3.10
N TYR A 21 -4.83 -6.10 1.85
CA TYR A 21 -3.92 -5.31 1.01
C TYR A 21 -3.57 -3.96 1.65
N LEU A 22 -4.53 -3.31 2.30
CA LEU A 22 -4.38 -1.96 2.85
C LEU A 22 -3.70 -1.92 4.22
N TYR A 23 -3.74 -2.98 5.03
CA TYR A 23 -3.26 -2.92 6.41
C TYR A 23 -2.35 -4.07 6.83
N ASP A 24 -2.26 -5.15 6.05
CA ASP A 24 -1.36 -6.27 6.32
C ASP A 24 0.06 -5.97 5.80
N CYS A 25 0.73 -5.02 6.49
CA CYS A 25 2.06 -4.55 6.11
C CYS A 25 3.14 -5.36 6.85
N THR A 26 3.96 -6.10 6.10
CA THR A 26 5.13 -6.79 6.67
C THR A 26 6.36 -5.89 6.56
N PRO A 27 7.12 -5.67 7.65
CA PRO A 27 8.31 -4.84 7.59
C PRO A 27 9.42 -5.54 6.79
N GLY A 28 10.10 -4.78 5.91
CA GLY A 28 11.28 -5.29 5.21
C GLY A 28 12.38 -5.73 6.18
N LYS A 29 13.09 -6.80 5.83
CA LYS A 29 14.11 -7.43 6.70
C LYS A 29 15.17 -6.41 7.13
N GLY A 30 15.30 -6.21 8.45
CA GLY A 30 16.29 -5.30 9.04
C GLY A 30 15.98 -3.81 8.87
N CYS A 31 14.81 -3.43 8.36
CA CYS A 31 14.45 -2.02 8.22
C CYS A 31 13.75 -1.49 9.48
N GLY A 32 14.48 -0.71 10.28
CA GLY A 32 13.94 -0.06 11.47
C GLY A 32 12.77 0.89 11.18
N ALA A 33 12.79 1.58 10.03
CA ALA A 33 11.71 2.49 9.63
C ALA A 33 10.39 1.74 9.40
N CYS A 34 10.42 0.62 8.67
CA CYS A 34 9.19 -0.18 8.46
C CYS A 34 8.74 -0.85 9.76
N ALA A 35 9.65 -1.29 10.63
CA ALA A 35 9.27 -1.83 11.94
C ALA A 35 8.58 -0.77 12.82
N ALA A 36 9.07 0.47 12.82
CA ALA A 36 8.43 1.59 13.53
C ALA A 36 7.05 1.90 12.96
N LEU A 37 6.92 2.02 11.63
CA LEU A 37 5.63 2.30 10.98
C LEU A 37 4.59 1.19 11.19
N VAL A 38 5.00 -0.08 11.24
CA VAL A 38 4.09 -1.20 11.58
C VAL A 38 3.58 -1.09 13.00
N ARG A 39 4.39 -0.60 13.95
CA ARG A 39 3.94 -0.31 15.31
C ARG A 39 2.97 0.88 15.35
N GLU A 40 3.30 1.98 14.67
CA GLU A 40 2.42 3.15 14.56
C GLU A 40 1.07 2.77 13.93
N LEU A 41 1.07 1.89 12.94
CA LEU A 41 -0.14 1.33 12.34
C LEU A 41 -0.98 0.57 13.35
N ALA A 42 -0.36 -0.29 14.17
CA ALA A 42 -1.07 -1.05 15.20
C ALA A 42 -1.68 -0.13 16.27
N GLU A 43 -0.93 0.88 16.71
CA GLU A 43 -1.37 1.88 17.68
C GLU A 43 -2.53 2.73 17.14
N ALA A 44 -2.42 3.21 15.89
CA ALA A 44 -3.47 3.97 15.22
C ALA A 44 -4.74 3.14 15.01
N ARG A 45 -4.62 1.84 14.68
CA ARG A 45 -5.77 0.93 14.59
C ARG A 45 -6.45 0.72 15.94
N ALA A 46 -5.67 0.54 17.01
CA ALA A 46 -6.21 0.43 18.37
C ALA A 46 -6.94 1.70 18.82
N ALA A 47 -6.40 2.87 18.45
CA ALA A 47 -7.01 4.18 18.71
C ALA A 47 -8.16 4.55 17.74
N LYS A 48 -8.50 3.68 16.77
CA LYS A 48 -9.50 3.93 15.70
C LYS A 48 -9.20 5.20 14.87
N GLN A 49 -7.92 5.57 14.77
CA GLN A 49 -7.42 6.68 13.97
C GLN A 49 -7.12 6.22 12.55
N TRP A 50 -8.17 5.97 11.76
CA TRP A 50 -8.07 5.32 10.45
C TRP A 50 -7.22 6.07 9.41
N SER A 51 -7.20 7.40 9.46
CA SER A 51 -6.32 8.21 8.59
C SER A 51 -4.85 7.92 8.88
N ALA A 52 -4.45 7.98 10.16
CA ALA A 52 -3.07 7.72 10.57
C ALA A 52 -2.66 6.27 10.30
N ALA A 53 -3.57 5.31 10.51
CA ALA A 53 -3.35 3.91 10.17
C ALA A 53 -3.09 3.71 8.66
N TYR A 54 -3.85 4.39 7.80
CA TYR A 54 -3.67 4.34 6.36
C TYR A 54 -2.33 4.97 5.94
N ASP A 55 -1.97 6.12 6.50
CA ASP A 55 -0.71 6.80 6.18
C ASP A 55 0.51 5.96 6.57
N ALA A 56 0.48 5.34 7.76
CA ALA A 56 1.53 4.43 8.19
C ALA A 56 1.65 3.21 7.25
N ALA A 57 0.52 2.60 6.88
CA ALA A 57 0.49 1.48 5.95
C ALA A 57 1.04 1.84 4.57
N ALA A 58 0.64 3.00 4.04
CA ALA A 58 1.07 3.49 2.74
C ALA A 58 2.58 3.75 2.71
N LYS A 59 3.14 4.30 3.79
CA LYS A 59 4.59 4.48 3.93
C LYS A 59 5.32 3.14 3.91
N VAL A 60 4.83 2.11 4.59
CA VAL A 60 5.45 0.77 4.56
C VAL A 60 5.40 0.16 3.16
N ARG A 61 4.23 0.19 2.49
CA ARG A 61 4.08 -0.36 1.13
C ARG A 61 4.98 0.31 0.10
N ASN A 62 5.13 1.63 0.20
CA ASN A 62 5.90 2.42 -0.75
C ASN A 62 7.36 2.60 -0.33
N HIS A 63 7.78 2.01 0.80
CA HIS A 63 9.14 2.18 1.32
C HIS A 63 10.14 1.42 0.44
N PRO A 64 11.19 2.08 -0.07
CA PRO A 64 12.14 1.44 -0.97
C PRO A 64 13.04 0.45 -0.20
N HIS A 65 12.83 -0.84 -0.41
CA HIS A 65 13.71 -1.91 0.06
C HIS A 65 14.53 -2.45 -1.12
N GLY A 66 15.67 -1.84 -1.41
CA GLY A 66 16.71 -2.50 -2.19
C GLY A 66 16.37 -2.94 -3.62
N THR A 67 15.40 -2.33 -4.28
CA THR A 67 15.43 -2.06 -5.74
C THR A 67 14.65 -0.79 -5.99
N ARG A 68 15.26 0.37 -5.73
CA ARG A 68 15.04 1.47 -6.65
C ARG A 68 15.57 0.90 -7.96
N GLY A 69 14.67 0.59 -8.90
CA GLY A 69 15.11 0.24 -10.24
C GLY A 69 16.08 1.31 -10.67
N PHE A 70 17.38 0.98 -10.67
CA PHE A 70 18.34 1.73 -11.43
C PHE A 70 17.84 1.58 -12.87
N ASN A 71 17.15 2.60 -13.38
CA ASN A 71 16.84 2.70 -14.78
C ASN A 71 18.00 3.52 -15.39
N PRO A 72 19.02 2.89 -16.00
CA PRO A 72 20.14 3.62 -16.61
C PRO A 72 19.73 4.57 -17.75
N LEU A 73 18.47 4.55 -18.18
CA LEU A 73 17.96 5.32 -19.30
C LEU A 73 17.49 6.75 -18.94
N HIS A 74 17.55 7.17 -17.68
CA HIS A 74 17.09 8.51 -17.25
C HIS A 74 18.21 9.45 -16.78
N SER A 75 19.47 9.13 -17.11
CA SER A 75 20.64 9.94 -16.72
C SER A 75 21.54 10.33 -17.90
N GLN A 76 20.98 10.48 -19.10
CA GLN A 76 21.67 11.18 -20.19
C GLN A 76 20.83 12.37 -20.64
N GLY A 77 21.39 13.55 -20.42
CA GLY A 77 20.86 14.85 -20.81
C GLY A 77 21.86 15.90 -20.34
N ASP A 78 22.69 16.35 -21.27
CA ASP A 78 23.80 17.30 -21.18
C ASP A 78 23.47 18.64 -20.47
#